data_AF-F0UL26-F1
#
_entry.id   AF-F0UL26-F1
#
_cell.length_a   1.000
_cell.length_b   1.000
_cell.length_c   1.000
_cell.angle_alpha   90.00
_cell.angle_beta   90.00
_cell.angle_gamma   90.00
#
_symmetry.space_group_name_H-M   'P 1'
#
loop_
_entity.id
_entity.type
_entity.pdbx_description
1 polymer ?
#
loop_
_entity_poly.entity_id
_entity_poly.type
_entity_poly.pdbx_seq_one_letter_code
_entity_poly.pdbx_strand_id
1 'polypeptide(L)'
;MLEEIEKHPNFHDEHQSGIRKLHNIPIYRIRDTPLRSLYRLVEDLCASEFIMMGYECEYFFYHRERHWSLACLPDPRDKDPIRYAILASMVEALVDAFNWRLELGIRRDNTTDKLEQRSFNFVREEAPSWTSKIGPVAKPLAFHEAGSSDMTLEQHFFKRNIRVPNGYLYTV
;
A
#
# COMPACT_ATOMS: atom_id res chain seq x y z
N MET A 1 -17.57 -3.89 -1.86
CA MET A 1 -16.44 -2.98 -2.09
C MET A 1 -16.32 -2.56 -3.56
N LEU A 2 -15.83 -3.39 -4.50
CA LEU A 2 -15.76 -2.96 -5.92
C LEU A 2 -17.13 -2.59 -6.50
N GLU A 3 -18.15 -3.42 -6.26
CA GLU A 3 -19.53 -3.11 -6.67
C GLU A 3 -20.15 -1.90 -5.94
N GLU A 4 -19.63 -1.53 -4.78
CA GLU A 4 -20.11 -0.36 -4.01
C GLU A 4 -19.45 0.92 -4.55
N ILE A 5 -18.15 0.85 -4.88
CA ILE A 5 -17.39 1.94 -5.50
C ILE A 5 -17.96 2.27 -6.88
N GLU A 6 -18.30 1.26 -7.69
CA GLU A 6 -18.95 1.48 -8.99
C GLU A 6 -20.32 2.17 -8.88
N LYS A 7 -21.04 1.97 -7.77
CA LYS A 7 -22.39 2.53 -7.55
C LYS A 7 -22.38 3.90 -6.87
N HIS A 8 -21.28 4.26 -6.21
CA HIS A 8 -21.18 5.47 -5.39
C HIS A 8 -19.96 6.30 -5.80
N PRO A 9 -20.11 7.28 -6.72
CA PRO A 9 -18.99 8.07 -7.24
C PRO A 9 -18.26 8.91 -6.19
N ASN A 10 -18.88 9.18 -5.03
CA ASN A 10 -18.27 9.90 -3.90
C ASN A 10 -17.82 8.97 -2.75
N PHE A 11 -17.76 7.66 -2.99
CA PHE A 11 -17.48 6.65 -1.95
C PHE A 11 -16.19 6.96 -1.18
N HIS A 12 -15.13 7.37 -1.90
CA HIS A 12 -13.85 7.70 -1.30
C HIS A 12 -13.92 8.90 -0.35
N ASP A 13 -14.52 10.01 -0.81
CA ASP A 13 -14.68 11.24 -0.03
C ASP A 13 -15.50 11.03 1.25
N GLU A 14 -16.48 10.12 1.23
CA GLU A 14 -17.30 9.78 2.39
C GLU A 14 -16.57 8.88 3.39
N HIS A 15 -15.80 7.91 2.91
CA HIS A 15 -15.12 6.91 3.75
C HIS A 15 -13.79 7.41 4.33
N GLN A 16 -13.05 8.23 3.57
CA GLN A 16 -11.73 8.73 3.96
C GLN A 16 -11.67 10.25 4.15
N SER A 17 -12.83 10.88 4.39
CA SER A 17 -12.93 12.32 4.58
C SER A 17 -11.92 12.85 5.61
N GLY A 18 -11.02 13.73 5.17
CA GLY A 18 -10.06 14.37 6.06
C GLY A 18 -8.98 13.44 6.62
N ILE A 19 -8.74 12.26 6.04
CA ILE A 19 -7.71 11.31 6.51
C ILE A 19 -6.33 11.96 6.67
N ARG A 20 -5.94 12.84 5.74
CA ARG A 20 -4.68 13.61 5.83
C ARG A 20 -4.62 14.53 7.05
N LYS A 21 -5.76 15.09 7.47
CA LYS A 21 -5.83 15.89 8.70
C LYS A 21 -5.69 14.98 9.92
N LEU A 22 -6.32 13.80 9.91
CA LEU A 22 -6.21 12.81 10.99
C LEU A 22 -4.77 12.32 11.18
N HIS A 23 -4.00 12.14 10.11
CA HIS A 23 -2.58 11.77 10.16
C HIS A 23 -1.70 12.79 10.90
N ASN A 24 -2.17 14.04 11.05
CA ASN A 24 -1.48 15.08 11.82
C ASN A 24 -1.91 15.11 13.30
N ILE A 25 -2.88 14.30 13.71
CA ILE A 25 -3.39 14.25 15.09
C ILE A 25 -2.66 13.13 15.85
N PRO A 26 -1.83 13.42 16.88
CA PRO A 26 -1.02 12.40 17.55
C PRO A 26 -1.83 11.23 18.14
N ILE A 27 -2.98 11.52 18.76
CA ILE A 27 -3.81 10.47 19.36
C ILE A 27 -4.44 9.55 18.31
N TYR A 28 -4.69 10.04 17.09
CA TYR A 28 -5.14 9.22 15.97
C TYR A 28 -4.03 8.25 15.57
N ARG A 29 -2.83 8.78 15.28
CA ARG A 29 -1.67 7.97 14.88
C ARG A 29 -1.33 6.86 15.89
N ILE A 30 -1.39 7.17 17.19
CA ILE A 30 -1.09 6.21 18.26
C ILE A 30 -2.11 5.05 18.29
N ARG A 31 -3.36 5.32 17.91
CA ARG A 31 -4.46 4.33 17.93
C ARG A 31 -4.64 3.61 16.60
N ASP A 32 -4.02 4.12 15.55
CA ASP A 32 -4.11 3.54 14.23
C ASP A 32 -3.28 2.25 14.14
N THR A 33 -3.56 1.43 13.12
CA THR A 33 -2.89 0.15 12.95
C THR A 33 -2.42 -0.03 11.51
N PRO A 34 -1.33 -0.79 11.28
CA PRO A 34 -0.85 -1.05 9.93
C PRO A 34 -1.91 -1.78 9.09
N LEU A 35 -2.76 -2.61 9.71
CA LEU A 35 -3.85 -3.26 8.99
C LEU A 35 -4.91 -2.26 8.52
N ARG A 36 -5.29 -1.26 9.34
CA ARG A 36 -6.23 -0.22 8.92
C ARG A 36 -5.66 0.64 7.79
N SER A 37 -4.39 1.01 7.90
CA SER A 37 -3.65 1.72 6.85
C SER A 37 -3.61 0.94 5.54
N LEU A 38 -3.38 -0.37 5.62
CA LEU A 38 -3.42 -1.25 4.45
C LEU A 38 -4.81 -1.28 3.79
N TYR A 39 -5.89 -1.31 4.57
CA TYR A 39 -7.24 -1.22 3.99
C TYR A 39 -7.50 0.14 3.33
N ARG A 40 -6.97 1.24 3.87
CA ARG A 40 -7.07 2.56 3.24
C ARG A 40 -6.36 2.61 1.89
N LEU A 41 -5.16 2.03 1.78
CA LEU A 41 -4.46 1.86 0.50
C LEU A 41 -5.29 1.07 -0.53
N VAL A 42 -6.00 0.03 -0.08
CA VAL A 42 -6.87 -0.76 -0.95
C VAL A 42 -8.09 0.03 -1.39
N GLU A 43 -8.69 0.82 -0.51
CA GLU A 43 -9.79 1.73 -0.85
C GLU A 43 -9.34 2.80 -1.86
N ASP A 44 -8.16 3.42 -1.66
CA ASP A 44 -7.57 4.38 -2.59
C ASP A 44 -7.39 3.75 -3.99
N LEU A 45 -6.79 2.56 -4.04
CA LEU A 45 -6.60 1.82 -5.28
C LEU A 45 -7.95 1.51 -5.96
N CYS A 46 -8.93 1.03 -5.21
CA CYS A 46 -10.22 0.67 -5.78
C CYS A 46 -10.99 1.90 -6.28
N ALA A 47 -10.80 3.06 -5.65
CA ALA A 47 -11.33 4.34 -6.11
C ALA A 47 -10.50 4.96 -7.25
N SER A 48 -9.38 4.35 -7.66
CA SER A 48 -8.39 4.94 -8.58
C SER A 48 -7.82 6.29 -8.11
N GLU A 49 -7.84 6.54 -6.80
CA GLU A 49 -7.28 7.72 -6.13
C GLU A 49 -5.78 7.52 -5.84
N PHE A 50 -4.99 7.38 -6.91
CA PHE A 50 -3.57 7.00 -6.81
C PHE A 50 -2.70 8.01 -6.04
N ILE A 51 -3.08 9.29 -6.06
CA ILE A 51 -2.41 10.34 -5.26
C ILE A 51 -2.62 10.09 -3.76
N MET A 52 -3.85 9.74 -3.36
CA MET A 52 -4.18 9.41 -1.98
C MET A 52 -3.47 8.14 -1.52
N MET A 53 -3.40 7.13 -2.41
CA MET A 53 -2.62 5.91 -2.18
C MET A 53 -1.15 6.23 -1.90
N GLY A 54 -0.56 7.19 -2.62
CA GLY A 54 0.80 7.67 -2.35
C GLY A 54 0.95 8.25 -0.94
N TYR A 55 0.04 9.14 -0.53
CA TYR A 55 0.06 9.72 0.82
C TYR A 55 -0.14 8.69 1.93
N GLU A 56 -1.01 7.70 1.75
CA GLU A 56 -1.20 6.62 2.73
C GLU A 56 0.05 5.72 2.78
N CYS A 57 0.71 5.46 1.64
CA CYS A 57 1.97 4.72 1.57
C CYS A 57 3.10 5.44 2.32
N GLU A 58 3.19 6.76 2.17
CA GLU A 58 4.12 7.60 2.93
C GLU A 58 3.81 7.56 4.44
N TYR A 59 2.55 7.71 4.80
CA TYR A 59 2.09 7.62 6.20
C TYR A 59 2.48 6.28 6.83
N PHE A 60 2.22 5.17 6.14
CA PHE A 60 2.60 3.82 6.58
C PHE A 60 4.12 3.71 6.79
N PHE A 61 4.91 4.18 5.83
CA PHE A 61 6.37 4.09 5.88
C PHE A 61 6.96 4.80 7.10
N TYR A 62 6.47 6.00 7.43
CA TYR A 62 6.99 6.78 8.56
C TYR A 62 6.52 6.32 9.96
N HIS A 63 5.77 5.23 10.05
CA HIS A 63 5.60 4.53 11.31
C HIS A 63 6.84 3.69 11.64
N ARG A 64 7.56 4.10 12.70
CA ARG A 64 8.82 3.47 13.13
C ARG A 64 8.63 2.28 14.05
N GLU A 65 7.42 2.10 14.58
CA GLU A 65 7.15 1.07 15.57
C GLU A 65 7.27 -0.31 14.92
N ARG A 66 7.91 -1.26 15.60
CA ARG A 66 8.17 -2.60 15.05
C ARG A 66 6.91 -3.31 14.53
N HIS A 67 5.76 -3.08 15.16
CA HIS A 67 4.49 -3.67 14.73
C HIS A 67 3.98 -3.16 13.38
N TRP A 68 4.53 -2.04 12.87
CA TRP A 68 4.29 -1.51 11.52
C TRP A 68 5.28 -2.04 10.47
N SER A 69 6.21 -2.94 10.83
CA SER A 69 6.93 -3.69 9.81
C SER A 69 5.95 -4.55 9.01
N LEU A 70 6.18 -4.64 7.70
CA LEU A 70 5.32 -5.41 6.81
C LEU A 70 5.26 -6.88 7.24
N ALA A 71 6.37 -7.46 7.69
CA ALA A 71 6.43 -8.85 8.18
C ALA A 71 5.56 -9.12 9.42
N CYS A 72 5.20 -8.08 10.18
CA CYS A 72 4.35 -8.17 11.37
C CYS A 72 2.86 -8.01 11.07
N LEU A 73 2.46 -7.77 9.82
CA LEU A 73 1.05 -7.66 9.45
C LEU A 73 0.32 -8.99 9.73
N PRO A 74 -0.70 -8.99 10.61
CA PRO A 74 -1.48 -10.19 10.86
C PRO A 74 -2.25 -10.57 9.60
N ASP A 75 -2.47 -11.87 9.41
CA ASP A 75 -3.33 -12.37 8.35
C ASP A 75 -4.78 -11.89 8.58
N PRO A 76 -5.34 -11.05 7.68
CA PRO A 76 -6.70 -10.54 7.85
C PRO A 76 -7.77 -11.61 7.67
N ARG A 77 -7.43 -12.74 7.00
CA ARG A 77 -8.39 -13.78 6.60
C ARG A 77 -9.63 -13.19 5.95
N ASP A 78 -9.39 -12.28 5.00
CA ASP A 78 -10.46 -11.52 4.37
C ASP A 78 -11.43 -12.48 3.63
N LYS A 79 -12.72 -12.32 3.88
CA LYS A 79 -13.77 -13.19 3.32
C LYS A 79 -13.98 -12.95 1.83
N ASP A 80 -13.62 -11.77 1.34
CA ASP A 80 -13.72 -11.41 -0.07
C ASP A 80 -12.41 -11.80 -0.77
N PRO A 81 -12.42 -12.82 -1.65
CA PRO A 81 -11.20 -13.31 -2.28
C PRO A 81 -10.55 -12.26 -3.19
N ILE A 82 -11.33 -11.33 -3.77
CA ILE A 82 -10.79 -10.25 -4.60
C ILE A 82 -10.04 -9.26 -3.72
N ARG A 83 -10.67 -8.79 -2.64
CA ARG A 83 -10.02 -7.88 -1.69
C ARG A 83 -8.79 -8.53 -1.07
N TYR A 84 -8.84 -9.82 -0.77
CA TYR A 84 -7.71 -10.54 -0.20
C TYR A 84 -6.52 -10.61 -1.16
N ALA A 85 -6.78 -10.85 -2.46
CA ALA A 85 -5.76 -10.80 -3.49
C ALA A 85 -5.15 -9.39 -3.63
N ILE A 86 -5.97 -8.34 -3.61
CA ILE A 86 -5.51 -6.95 -3.63
C ILE A 86 -4.64 -6.64 -2.40
N LEU A 87 -5.06 -7.04 -1.19
CA LEU A 87 -4.28 -6.87 0.04
C LEU A 87 -2.92 -7.58 -0.05
N ALA A 88 -2.89 -8.84 -0.51
CA ALA A 88 -1.66 -9.60 -0.67
C ALA A 88 -0.70 -8.94 -1.68
N SER A 89 -1.23 -8.49 -2.82
CA SER A 89 -0.44 -7.76 -3.83
C SER A 89 0.08 -6.43 -3.31
N MET A 90 -0.75 -5.66 -2.61
CA MET A 90 -0.36 -4.38 -2.04
C MET A 90 0.79 -4.54 -1.04
N VAL A 91 0.71 -5.51 -0.13
CA VAL A 91 1.77 -5.76 0.87
C VAL A 91 3.10 -6.09 0.18
N GLU A 92 3.09 -6.95 -0.83
CA GLU A 92 4.31 -7.32 -1.54
C GLU A 92 4.88 -6.16 -2.38
N ALA A 93 4.01 -5.33 -2.97
CA ALA A 93 4.44 -4.11 -3.66
C ALA A 93 5.04 -3.08 -2.69
N LEU A 94 4.48 -2.94 -1.49
CA LEU A 94 5.06 -2.10 -0.43
C LEU A 94 6.42 -2.61 0.04
N VAL A 95 6.66 -3.93 0.06
CA VAL A 95 7.99 -4.49 0.39
C VAL A 95 9.04 -3.96 -0.59
N ASP A 96 8.75 -4.01 -1.89
CA ASP A 96 9.68 -3.52 -2.91
C ASP A 96 9.87 -2.00 -2.78
N ALA A 97 8.78 -1.24 -2.62
CA ALA A 97 8.83 0.21 -2.47
C ALA A 97 9.59 0.67 -1.22
N PHE A 98 9.35 0.03 -0.06
CA PHE A 98 10.01 0.39 1.19
C PHE A 98 11.47 0.02 1.19
N ASN A 99 11.82 -1.16 0.65
CA ASN A 99 13.21 -1.54 0.50
C ASN A 99 13.95 -0.60 -0.45
N TRP A 100 13.33 -0.17 -1.56
CA TRP A 100 13.91 0.83 -2.44
C TRP A 100 14.16 2.17 -1.71
N ARG A 101 13.21 2.66 -0.91
CA ARG A 101 13.41 3.87 -0.06
C ARG A 101 14.58 3.69 0.91
N LEU A 102 14.65 2.54 1.57
CA LEU A 102 15.74 2.21 2.50
C LEU A 102 17.09 2.12 1.79
N GLU A 103 17.15 1.59 0.57
CA GLU A 103 18.37 1.52 -0.24
C GLU A 103 18.90 2.91 -0.62
N LEU A 104 18.00 3.89 -0.78
CA LEU A 104 18.34 5.29 -1.00
C LEU A 104 18.83 6.01 0.27
N GLY A 105 18.75 5.37 1.44
CA GLY A 105 19.08 5.94 2.74
C GLY A 105 17.90 6.65 3.42
N ILE A 106 16.68 6.60 2.87
CA ILE A 106 15.49 7.19 3.50
C ILE A 106 15.06 6.27 4.65
N ARG A 107 14.96 6.79 5.86
CA ARG A 107 14.62 6.01 7.06
C ARG A 107 13.20 6.30 7.52
N ARG A 108 12.60 5.34 8.23
CA ARG A 108 11.23 5.42 8.77
C ARG A 108 11.05 6.54 9.81
N ASP A 109 12.13 7.03 10.41
CA ASP A 109 12.11 8.17 11.33
C ASP A 109 12.27 9.53 10.61
N ASN A 110 12.13 9.53 9.28
CA ASN A 110 12.28 10.69 8.42
C ASN A 110 13.71 11.27 8.40
N THR A 111 14.71 10.49 8.80
CA THR A 111 16.12 10.82 8.60
C THR A 111 16.62 10.31 7.25
N THR A 112 17.72 10.89 6.76
CA THR A 112 18.41 10.43 5.56
C THR A 112 19.83 10.01 5.90
N ASP A 113 20.12 8.74 5.67
CA ASP A 113 21.46 8.17 5.76
C ASP A 113 22.28 8.53 4.50
N LYS A 114 23.41 9.20 4.73
CA LYS A 114 24.31 9.68 3.68
C LYS A 114 25.62 8.89 3.60
N LEU A 115 25.76 7.82 4.40
CA LEU A 115 26.94 6.97 4.38
C LEU A 115 27.01 6.16 3.07
N GLU A 116 28.23 5.76 2.67
CA GLU A 116 28.42 4.90 1.49
C GLU A 116 27.68 3.55 1.63
N GLN A 117 27.53 3.07 2.86
CA GLN A 117 26.91 1.79 3.19
C GLN A 117 25.37 1.86 3.32
N ARG A 118 24.76 3.03 3.03
CA ARG A 118 23.32 3.29 3.21
C ARG A 118 22.40 2.26 2.57
N SER A 119 22.86 1.62 1.50
CA SER A 119 22.10 0.65 0.70
C SER A 119 22.02 -0.75 1.31
N PHE A 120 22.73 -1.02 2.40
CA PHE A 120 22.70 -2.34 3.06
C PHE A 120 22.81 -2.28 4.60
N ASN A 121 22.98 -1.10 5.20
CA ASN A 121 23.06 -0.93 6.66
C ASN A 121 21.67 -0.76 7.33
N PHE A 122 20.67 -1.51 6.85
CA PHE A 122 19.31 -1.49 7.38
C PHE A 122 18.69 -2.89 7.35
N VAL A 123 17.61 -3.06 8.11
CA VAL A 123 16.80 -4.29 8.07
C VAL A 123 15.80 -4.16 6.93
N ARG A 124 15.87 -5.07 5.96
CA ARG A 124 14.92 -5.11 4.85
C ARG A 124 13.52 -5.44 5.35
N GLU A 125 12.51 -4.87 4.71
CA GLU A 125 11.15 -5.34 4.86
C GLU A 125 10.97 -6.69 4.17
N GLU A 126 10.12 -7.52 4.75
CA GLU A 126 9.74 -8.83 4.24
C GLU A 126 8.22 -8.95 4.20
N ALA A 127 7.70 -9.70 3.23
CA ALA A 127 6.27 -9.97 3.16
C ALA A 127 5.87 -11.01 4.22
N PRO A 128 4.71 -10.85 4.90
CA PRO A 128 4.14 -11.89 5.72
C PRO A 128 3.94 -13.19 4.96
N SER A 129 4.13 -14.32 5.63
CA SER A 129 3.93 -15.66 5.03
C SER A 129 2.52 -15.94 4.50
N TRP A 130 1.51 -15.13 4.86
CA TRP A 130 0.15 -15.31 4.35
C TRP A 130 0.00 -14.80 2.91
N THR A 131 0.77 -13.79 2.47
CA THR A 131 0.60 -13.20 1.13
C THR A 131 0.90 -14.20 0.03
N SER A 132 1.92 -15.05 0.23
CA SER A 132 2.35 -16.07 -0.72
C SER A 132 1.34 -17.19 -0.92
N LYS A 133 0.38 -17.35 0.00
CA LYS A 133 -0.69 -18.35 -0.08
C LYS A 133 -1.87 -17.89 -0.94
N ILE A 134 -1.91 -16.60 -1.30
CA ILE A 134 -3.04 -16.01 -2.00
C ILE A 134 -2.79 -16.04 -3.51
N GLY A 135 -3.60 -16.83 -4.20
CA GLY A 135 -3.54 -17.02 -5.65
C GLY A 135 -4.22 -15.91 -6.45
N PRO A 136 -4.25 -16.05 -7.79
CA PRO A 136 -4.87 -15.08 -8.69
C PRO A 136 -6.40 -15.06 -8.60
N VAL A 137 -6.99 -13.90 -8.91
CA VAL A 137 -8.45 -13.76 -9.04
C VAL A 137 -8.97 -14.38 -10.33
N ALA A 138 -10.17 -14.95 -10.27
CA ALA A 138 -10.77 -15.68 -11.40
C ALA A 138 -11.07 -14.80 -12.62
N LYS A 139 -11.54 -13.57 -12.39
CA LYS A 139 -11.80 -12.58 -13.45
C LYS A 139 -10.71 -11.51 -13.40
N PRO A 140 -10.08 -11.16 -14.54
CA PRO A 140 -9.09 -10.09 -14.57
C PRO A 140 -9.69 -8.78 -14.06
N LEU A 141 -8.94 -8.10 -13.20
CA LEU A 141 -9.25 -6.75 -12.73
C LEU A 141 -8.24 -5.77 -13.31
N ALA A 142 -8.68 -4.56 -13.60
CA ALA A 142 -7.80 -3.53 -14.12
C ALA A 142 -8.19 -2.16 -13.56
N PHE A 143 -7.20 -1.50 -12.98
CA PHE A 143 -7.27 -0.14 -12.46
C PHE A 143 -6.37 0.72 -13.34
N HIS A 144 -6.84 1.91 -13.72
CA HIS A 144 -6.11 2.80 -14.61
C HIS A 144 -6.31 4.24 -14.18
N GLU A 145 -5.27 5.06 -14.34
CA GLU A 145 -5.43 6.51 -14.28
C GLU A 145 -6.08 7.01 -15.58
N ALA A 146 -7.00 7.96 -15.46
CA ALA A 146 -7.66 8.57 -16.62
C ALA A 146 -6.61 9.23 -17.54
N GLY A 147 -6.49 8.74 -18.78
CA GLY A 147 -5.64 9.34 -19.81
C GLY A 147 -4.23 8.76 -19.95
N SER A 148 -3.88 7.70 -19.20
CA SER A 148 -2.57 7.05 -19.31
C SER A 148 -2.66 5.68 -19.97
N SER A 149 -2.05 5.53 -21.16
CA SER A 149 -2.15 4.32 -21.99
C SER A 149 -0.93 3.40 -21.96
N ASP A 150 0.18 3.80 -21.33
CA ASP A 150 1.47 3.11 -21.49
C ASP A 150 2.30 3.07 -20.19
N MET A 151 1.69 2.62 -19.10
CA MET A 151 2.39 2.44 -17.81
C MET A 151 2.87 1.00 -17.64
N THR A 152 4.09 0.85 -17.10
CA THR A 152 4.58 -0.45 -16.61
C THR A 152 3.63 -0.96 -15.54
N LEU A 153 3.29 -2.25 -15.55
CA LEU A 153 2.38 -2.83 -14.57
C LEU A 153 3.13 -3.23 -13.29
N GLU A 154 2.46 -3.12 -12.15
CA GLU A 154 2.98 -3.62 -10.88
C GLU A 154 2.96 -5.17 -10.88
N GLN A 155 4.11 -5.79 -10.60
CA GLN A 155 4.34 -7.22 -10.80
C GLN A 155 3.57 -8.12 -9.82
N HIS A 156 3.42 -7.69 -8.56
CA HIS A 156 2.72 -8.45 -7.52
C HIS A 156 1.20 -8.37 -7.70
N PHE A 157 0.68 -7.31 -8.30
CA PHE A 157 -0.69 -7.26 -8.82
C PHE A 157 -0.85 -8.16 -10.05
N PHE A 158 0.07 -8.06 -11.01
CA PHE A 158 -0.03 -8.78 -12.28
C PHE A 158 -0.06 -10.30 -12.09
N LYS A 159 0.78 -10.86 -11.21
CA LYS A 159 0.78 -12.29 -10.88
C LYS A 159 -0.53 -12.79 -10.27
N ARG A 160 -1.37 -11.89 -9.74
CA ARG A 160 -2.71 -12.19 -9.22
C ARG A 160 -3.84 -11.88 -10.18
N ASN A 161 -3.55 -11.66 -11.47
CA ASN A 161 -4.52 -11.30 -12.51
C ASN A 161 -5.18 -9.92 -12.27
N ILE A 162 -4.42 -8.99 -11.67
CA ILE A 162 -4.84 -7.62 -11.40
C ILE A 162 -3.87 -6.67 -12.12
N ARG A 163 -4.37 -5.73 -12.91
CA ARG A 163 -3.57 -4.73 -13.60
C ARG A 163 -3.64 -3.42 -12.84
N VAL A 164 -2.50 -2.94 -12.35
CA VAL A 164 -2.35 -1.66 -11.66
C VAL A 164 -1.11 -0.96 -12.24
N PRO A 165 -1.15 0.36 -12.48
CA PRO A 165 0.03 1.08 -12.93
C PRO A 165 1.12 1.07 -11.85
N ASN A 166 2.35 0.86 -12.28
CA ASN A 166 3.53 0.98 -11.43
C ASN A 166 3.91 2.46 -11.25
N GLY A 167 4.35 2.84 -10.05
CA GLY A 167 4.94 4.17 -9.80
C GLY A 167 4.44 4.87 -8.54
N TYR A 168 3.13 4.84 -8.26
CA TYR A 168 2.54 5.62 -7.15
C TYR A 168 2.97 5.19 -5.75
N LEU A 169 3.50 3.97 -5.60
CA LEU A 169 4.05 3.51 -4.33
C LEU A 169 5.50 4.00 -4.11
N TYR A 170 6.20 4.38 -5.17
CA TYR A 170 7.60 4.79 -5.15
C TYR A 170 7.79 6.31 -5.09
N THR A 171 6.77 7.08 -5.48
CA THR A 171 6.85 8.55 -5.57
C THR A 171 5.86 9.23 -4.64
N VAL A 172 6.35 10.05 -3.70
CA VAL A 172 5.65 11.21 -3.15
C VAL A 172 6.68 12.32 -2.93
#